data_AF-A0A7V8E536-F1
#
_entry.id   AF-A0A7V8E536-F1
#
_cell.length_a   1.000
_cell.length_b   1.000
_cell.length_c   1.000
_cell.angle_alpha   90.00
_cell.angle_beta   90.00
_cell.angle_gamma   90.00
#
_symmetry.space_group_name_H-M   'P 1'
#
loop_
_entity.id
_entity.type
_entity.pdbx_description
1 polymer ?
#
loop_
_entity_poly.entity_id
_entity_poly.type
_entity_poly.pdbx_seq_one_letter_code
_entity_poly.pdbx_strand_id
1 'polypeptide(L)'
;MPSPLEALRALGLAESVAALERRYATGRRDSVGQGTVYDHLGTLASQVIVPGLDRRELVRGVLRELLDPGHVDQKSWSTCAAATVQLWLALREPSEYARLVAGLASYNGRVHLAGGPFLQRHGESVRPDQSGRTPSSRLLQSAFMDFANGDDRYSNATDQSTRDEGPAYAGLYPDQFDVLIEAVTARLWDTLEVGSGNCADAVALIARATSRGEHVPVSLRKEKMMHRLLVERSDASSMHCVDPVGVRQRVPVEEFRTRLGFVSLPGGSSEAGPSLFVTAGETEAWVRLKTLQPALPDFCPGCGEPAASALEVSHSFGSLFVPACGGCNKSRIGGILSAFFVQAPTPGIVAVRRASDNPPFLEITARHPRWLTQLWRLNRGSGRNYLERW
;
A
#
# COMPACT_ATOMS: atom_id res chain seq x y z
N MET A 1 34.96 1.59 -3.04
CA MET A 1 33.75 1.78 -3.87
C MET A 1 33.55 3.28 -4.01
N PRO A 2 33.28 3.80 -5.21
CA PRO A 2 32.96 5.23 -5.37
C PRO A 2 31.75 5.58 -4.51
N SER A 3 31.69 6.81 -4.02
CA SER A 3 30.50 7.32 -3.34
C SER A 3 29.29 7.29 -4.29
N PRO A 4 28.05 7.23 -3.75
CA PRO A 4 26.83 7.28 -4.57
C PRO A 4 26.81 8.43 -5.59
N LEU A 5 27.27 9.62 -5.20
CA LEU A 5 27.31 10.80 -6.08
C LEU A 5 28.37 10.68 -7.19
N GLU A 6 29.52 10.09 -6.89
CA GLU A 6 30.55 9.83 -7.91
C GLU A 6 30.05 8.84 -8.96
N ALA A 7 29.33 7.79 -8.55
CA ALA A 7 28.71 6.84 -9.48
C ALA A 7 27.71 7.52 -10.42
N LEU A 8 26.90 8.46 -9.92
CA LEU A 8 25.96 9.23 -10.74
C LEU A 8 26.67 10.22 -11.67
N ARG A 9 27.72 10.90 -11.19
CA ARG A 9 28.53 11.81 -12.02
C ARG A 9 29.24 11.07 -13.15
N ALA A 10 29.71 9.85 -12.91
CA ALA A 10 30.32 8.99 -13.94
C ALA A 10 29.35 8.65 -15.09
N LEU A 11 28.03 8.74 -14.89
CA LEU A 11 27.01 8.58 -15.93
C LEU A 11 26.73 9.88 -16.73
N GLY A 12 27.42 10.98 -16.40
CA GLY A 12 27.23 12.30 -17.02
C GLY A 12 25.95 13.00 -16.56
N LEU A 13 25.52 12.78 -15.31
CA LEU A 13 24.25 13.27 -14.76
C LEU A 13 24.44 14.38 -13.71
N ALA A 14 25.54 15.13 -13.77
CA ALA A 14 25.93 16.09 -12.74
C ALA A 14 24.88 17.17 -12.46
N GLU A 15 24.24 17.72 -13.50
CA GLU A 15 23.20 18.75 -13.34
C GLU A 15 21.95 18.20 -12.64
N SER A 16 21.49 17.01 -13.04
CA SER A 16 20.36 16.33 -12.40
C SER A 16 20.64 16.00 -10.94
N VAL A 17 21.87 15.59 -10.62
CA VAL A 17 22.31 15.35 -9.24
C VAL A 17 22.27 16.64 -8.43
N ALA A 18 22.80 17.74 -8.94
CA ALA A 18 22.75 19.03 -8.25
C ALA A 18 21.31 19.53 -8.03
N ALA A 19 20.41 19.28 -8.97
CA ALA A 19 18.98 19.56 -8.81
C ALA A 19 18.34 18.68 -7.73
N LEU A 20 18.72 17.41 -7.66
CA LEU A 20 18.25 16.47 -6.65
C LEU A 20 18.74 16.87 -5.25
N GLU A 21 20.01 17.26 -5.12
CA GLU A 21 20.63 17.79 -3.89
C GLU A 21 19.84 18.97 -3.31
N ARG A 22 19.44 19.91 -4.16
CA ARG A 22 18.60 21.06 -3.73
C ARG A 22 17.21 20.63 -3.27
N ARG A 23 16.62 19.60 -3.89
CA ARG A 23 15.25 19.14 -3.61
C ARG A 23 15.17 18.25 -2.38
N TYR A 24 16.15 17.38 -2.16
CA TYR A 24 16.13 16.34 -1.13
C TYR A 24 17.27 16.47 -0.12
N ALA A 25 17.64 17.70 0.22
CA ALA A 25 18.68 18.00 1.21
C ALA A 25 18.39 17.42 2.61
N THR A 26 17.14 17.03 2.89
CA THR A 26 16.68 16.52 4.19
C THR A 26 17.22 15.13 4.54
N GLY A 27 17.78 14.39 3.58
CA GLY A 27 18.36 13.07 3.84
C GLY A 27 17.35 12.05 4.35
N ARG A 28 16.06 12.21 4.03
CA ARG A 28 15.03 11.30 4.52
C ARG A 28 15.29 9.89 4.01
N ARG A 29 15.22 8.91 4.92
CA ARG A 29 15.39 7.49 4.57
C ARG A 29 14.12 6.91 3.94
N ASP A 30 14.28 5.78 3.27
CA ASP A 30 13.18 4.93 2.81
C ASP A 30 12.34 4.39 3.99
N SER A 31 11.21 3.75 3.69
CA SER A 31 10.25 3.30 4.69
C SER A 31 10.72 2.11 5.53
N VAL A 32 11.82 1.46 5.15
CA VAL A 32 12.47 0.37 5.92
C VAL A 32 13.78 0.84 6.56
N GLY A 33 14.10 2.12 6.50
CA GLY A 33 15.27 2.74 7.11
C GLY A 33 16.61 2.37 6.48
N GLN A 34 16.65 1.77 5.29
CA GLN A 34 17.88 1.22 4.70
C GLN A 34 18.83 2.28 4.14
N GLY A 35 18.29 3.36 3.57
CA GLY A 35 19.09 4.39 2.93
C GLY A 35 18.28 5.59 2.46
N THR A 36 18.98 6.60 1.97
CA THR A 36 18.41 7.80 1.35
C THR A 36 18.23 7.62 -0.15
N VAL A 37 17.57 8.58 -0.79
CA VAL A 37 17.46 8.62 -2.26
C VAL A 37 18.82 8.54 -2.95
N TYR A 38 19.87 9.14 -2.38
CA TYR A 38 21.22 9.10 -2.96
C TYR A 38 21.83 7.71 -2.85
N ASP A 39 21.69 7.04 -1.70
CA ASP A 39 22.21 5.70 -1.47
C ASP A 39 21.61 4.71 -2.48
N HIS A 40 20.29 4.80 -2.70
CA HIS A 40 19.58 3.93 -3.64
C HIS A 40 19.90 4.24 -5.10
N LEU A 41 20.05 5.52 -5.46
CA LEU A 41 20.47 5.91 -6.81
C LEU A 41 21.93 5.50 -7.09
N GLY A 42 22.83 5.64 -6.10
CA GLY A 42 24.20 5.15 -6.20
C GLY A 42 24.26 3.63 -6.33
N THR A 43 23.41 2.91 -5.58
CA THR A 43 23.23 1.47 -5.73
C THR A 43 22.77 1.13 -7.14
N LEU A 44 21.73 1.78 -7.65
CA LEU A 44 21.24 1.57 -9.02
C LEU A 44 22.30 1.86 -10.08
N ALA A 45 23.15 2.88 -9.86
CA ALA A 45 24.22 3.28 -10.78
C ALA A 45 25.44 2.33 -10.77
N SER A 46 25.62 1.50 -9.75
CA SER A 46 26.83 0.69 -9.57
C SER A 46 26.58 -0.82 -9.49
N GLN A 47 25.39 -1.25 -9.06
CA GLN A 47 25.06 -2.66 -8.90
C GLN A 47 25.03 -3.43 -10.22
N VAL A 48 25.14 -4.75 -10.11
CA VAL A 48 24.82 -5.66 -11.22
C VAL A 48 23.31 -5.59 -11.46
N ILE A 49 22.93 -5.12 -12.65
CA ILE A 49 21.53 -5.07 -13.09
C ILE A 49 21.22 -6.29 -13.96
N VAL A 50 19.95 -6.70 -13.99
CA VAL A 50 19.50 -7.80 -14.84
C VAL A 50 19.81 -7.51 -16.33
N PRO A 51 20.20 -8.53 -17.12
CA PRO A 51 20.37 -8.37 -18.56
C PRO A 51 19.10 -7.84 -19.26
N GLY A 52 19.29 -6.96 -20.24
CA GLY A 52 18.21 -6.34 -21.01
C GLY A 52 17.86 -4.91 -20.57
N LEU A 53 18.25 -4.49 -19.38
CA LEU A 53 18.12 -3.11 -18.93
C LEU A 53 19.34 -2.27 -19.31
N ASP A 54 19.10 -1.07 -19.82
CA ASP A 54 20.13 -0.04 -19.92
C ASP A 54 20.21 0.74 -18.61
N ARG A 55 21.36 0.64 -17.92
CA ARG A 55 21.56 1.31 -16.63
C ARG A 55 21.42 2.81 -16.72
N ARG A 56 21.97 3.43 -17.76
CA ARG A 56 22.02 4.89 -17.90
C ARG A 56 20.63 5.44 -18.15
N GLU A 57 19.85 4.81 -19.02
CA GLU A 57 18.46 5.18 -19.27
C GLU A 57 17.59 4.95 -18.03
N LEU A 58 17.80 3.86 -17.30
CA LEU A 58 17.05 3.58 -16.07
C LEU A 58 17.33 4.64 -14.99
N VAL A 59 18.61 4.95 -14.70
CA VAL A 59 18.97 6.00 -13.73
C VAL A 59 18.43 7.36 -14.18
N ARG A 60 18.52 7.70 -15.47
CA ARG A 60 17.97 8.95 -16.01
C ARG A 60 16.45 9.02 -15.85
N GLY A 61 15.75 7.91 -16.08
CA GLY A 61 14.30 7.80 -15.87
C GLY A 61 13.91 8.09 -14.43
N VAL A 62 14.55 7.40 -13.47
CA VAL A 62 14.29 7.60 -12.04
C VAL A 62 14.59 9.04 -11.61
N LEU A 63 15.72 9.62 -12.05
CA LEU A 63 16.05 11.02 -11.74
C LEU A 63 15.01 11.99 -12.29
N ARG A 64 14.58 11.79 -13.54
CA ARG A 64 13.57 12.65 -14.17
C ARG A 64 12.24 12.59 -13.41
N GLU A 65 11.81 11.39 -13.03
CA GLU A 65 10.57 11.18 -12.27
C GLU A 65 10.67 11.70 -10.82
N LEU A 66 11.85 11.65 -10.19
CA LEU A 66 12.06 12.28 -8.87
C LEU A 66 12.07 13.80 -8.93
N LEU A 67 12.69 14.39 -9.95
CA LEU A 67 12.77 15.85 -10.12
C LEU A 67 11.43 16.45 -10.51
N ASP A 68 10.70 15.77 -11.38
CA ASP A 68 9.34 16.12 -11.77
C ASP A 68 8.48 14.85 -11.92
N PRO A 69 7.72 14.49 -10.87
CA PRO A 69 6.86 13.31 -10.86
C PRO A 69 5.79 13.28 -11.95
N GLY A 70 5.50 14.41 -12.60
CA GLY A 70 4.68 14.45 -13.82
C GLY A 70 5.29 13.69 -15.00
N HIS A 71 6.50 13.15 -14.88
CA HIS A 71 7.11 12.25 -15.86
C HIS A 71 6.83 10.77 -15.61
N VAL A 72 6.19 10.41 -14.49
CA VAL A 72 5.58 9.09 -14.34
C VAL A 72 4.48 8.98 -15.37
N ASP A 73 4.61 8.02 -16.27
CA ASP A 73 3.73 7.90 -17.43
C ASP A 73 3.37 6.43 -17.67
N GLN A 74 2.08 6.11 -17.60
CA GLN A 74 1.52 4.81 -17.99
C GLN A 74 1.43 4.65 -19.51
N LYS A 75 1.46 5.76 -20.26
CA LYS A 75 1.25 5.81 -21.71
C LYS A 75 -0.06 5.16 -22.14
N SER A 76 -0.03 4.29 -23.15
CA SER A 76 -1.18 3.59 -23.70
C SER A 76 -1.60 2.36 -22.90
N TRP A 77 -0.91 2.03 -21.81
CA TRP A 77 -1.16 0.86 -20.99
C TRP A 77 -2.18 1.14 -19.88
N SER A 78 -2.89 0.10 -19.46
CA SER A 78 -3.98 0.13 -18.50
C SER A 78 -3.48 0.09 -17.05
N THR A 79 -2.26 0.57 -16.82
CA THR A 79 -1.59 0.56 -15.51
C THR A 79 -1.86 1.80 -14.65
N CYS A 80 -2.95 2.54 -14.92
CA CYS A 80 -3.25 3.82 -14.24
C CYS A 80 -3.20 3.74 -12.69
N ALA A 81 -3.69 2.63 -12.13
CA ALA A 81 -3.66 2.36 -10.71
C ALA A 81 -2.21 2.22 -10.18
N ALA A 82 -1.40 1.37 -10.82
CA ALA A 82 0.01 1.18 -10.47
C ALA A 82 0.85 2.45 -10.68
N ALA A 83 0.62 3.16 -11.78
CA ALA A 83 1.28 4.42 -12.10
C ALA A 83 0.92 5.52 -11.08
N THR A 84 -0.32 5.53 -10.57
CA THR A 84 -0.72 6.45 -9.48
C THR A 84 0.04 6.15 -8.18
N VAL A 85 0.29 4.87 -7.84
CA VAL A 85 1.12 4.51 -6.66
C VAL A 85 2.58 4.89 -6.88
N GLN A 86 3.13 4.68 -8.07
CA GLN A 86 4.48 5.15 -8.43
C GLN A 86 4.60 6.67 -8.29
N LEU A 87 3.63 7.42 -8.81
CA LEU A 87 3.56 8.87 -8.70
C LEU A 87 3.50 9.31 -7.23
N TRP A 88 2.66 8.66 -6.42
CA TRP A 88 2.57 8.91 -4.99
C TRP A 88 3.92 8.70 -4.30
N LEU A 89 4.62 7.60 -4.60
CA LEU A 89 5.96 7.34 -4.09
C LEU A 89 6.97 8.41 -4.49
N ALA A 90 7.05 8.80 -5.77
CA ALA A 90 7.99 9.83 -6.23
C ALA A 90 7.76 11.19 -5.53
N LEU A 91 6.50 11.53 -5.24
CA LEU A 91 6.13 12.76 -4.54
C LEU A 91 6.35 12.69 -3.02
N ARG A 92 5.94 11.58 -2.40
CA ARG A 92 5.82 11.46 -0.94
C ARG A 92 6.92 10.68 -0.29
N GLU A 93 7.46 9.68 -0.97
CA GLU A 93 8.45 8.69 -0.50
C GLU A 93 9.58 8.48 -1.53
N PRO A 94 10.33 9.54 -1.90
CA PRO A 94 11.32 9.49 -2.98
C PRO A 94 12.45 8.47 -2.74
N SER A 95 12.87 8.30 -1.49
CA SER A 95 13.88 7.30 -1.11
C SER A 95 13.34 5.89 -1.28
N GLU A 96 12.08 5.65 -0.89
CA GLU A 96 11.42 4.37 -1.12
C GLU A 96 11.23 4.09 -2.61
N TYR A 97 10.82 5.10 -3.39
CA TYR A 97 10.73 4.98 -4.84
C TYR A 97 12.04 4.49 -5.47
N ALA A 98 13.15 5.16 -5.16
CA ALA A 98 14.47 4.80 -5.66
C ALA A 98 14.89 3.39 -5.21
N ARG A 99 14.60 3.03 -3.95
CA ARG A 99 14.88 1.70 -3.40
C ARG A 99 14.14 0.59 -4.13
N LEU A 100 12.84 0.77 -4.37
CA LEU A 100 12.02 -0.22 -5.07
C LEU A 100 12.53 -0.43 -6.50
N VAL A 101 12.81 0.65 -7.23
CA VAL A 101 13.38 0.53 -8.59
C VAL A 101 14.76 -0.14 -8.56
N ALA A 102 15.63 0.21 -7.60
CA ALA A 102 16.94 -0.41 -7.46
C ALA A 102 16.84 -1.92 -7.18
N GLY A 103 15.98 -2.34 -6.26
CA GLY A 103 15.80 -3.75 -5.94
C GLY A 103 15.18 -4.54 -7.10
N LEU A 104 14.20 -3.97 -7.80
CA LEU A 104 13.64 -4.59 -9.01
C LEU A 104 14.63 -4.64 -10.17
N ALA A 105 15.57 -3.71 -10.28
CA ALA A 105 16.59 -3.71 -11.33
C ALA A 105 17.77 -4.66 -11.06
N SER A 106 17.98 -5.03 -9.79
CA SER A 106 19.06 -5.94 -9.37
C SER A 106 18.98 -7.31 -10.07
N TYR A 107 20.03 -8.11 -10.01
CA TYR A 107 20.02 -9.43 -10.63
C TYR A 107 18.84 -10.31 -10.17
N ASN A 108 18.54 -10.36 -8.86
CA ASN A 108 17.44 -11.17 -8.32
C ASN A 108 16.04 -10.58 -8.58
N GLY A 109 15.95 -9.28 -8.86
CA GLY A 109 14.70 -8.57 -9.14
C GLY A 109 13.70 -8.59 -7.99
N ARG A 110 14.16 -8.63 -6.73
CA ARG A 110 13.31 -8.69 -5.53
C ARG A 110 13.59 -7.54 -4.59
N VAL A 111 12.55 -7.02 -3.95
CA VAL A 111 12.65 -5.99 -2.93
C VAL A 111 11.54 -6.15 -1.90
N HIS A 112 11.85 -6.01 -0.60
CA HIS A 112 10.83 -5.98 0.44
C HIS A 112 10.03 -4.68 0.35
N LEU A 113 8.72 -4.76 0.48
CA LEU A 113 7.82 -3.63 0.68
C LEU A 113 7.76 -3.26 2.17
N ALA A 114 7.36 -2.02 2.45
CA ALA A 114 7.20 -1.53 3.82
C ALA A 114 6.26 -2.41 4.66
N GLY A 115 5.18 -2.92 4.06
CA GLY A 115 4.21 -3.80 4.71
C GLY A 115 4.71 -5.23 4.99
N GLY A 116 5.93 -5.59 4.58
CA GLY A 116 6.55 -6.91 4.80
C GLY A 116 6.70 -7.80 3.56
N PRO A 117 5.70 -7.91 2.64
CA PRO A 117 5.80 -8.73 1.45
C PRO A 117 6.96 -8.35 0.52
N PHE A 118 7.30 -9.25 -0.39
CA PHE A 118 8.24 -8.94 -1.46
C PHE A 118 7.50 -8.48 -2.71
N LEU A 119 8.03 -7.45 -3.34
CA LEU A 119 7.77 -7.13 -4.72
C LEU A 119 8.77 -7.87 -5.61
N GLN A 120 8.28 -8.48 -6.69
CA GLN A 120 9.06 -9.24 -7.66
C GLN A 120 8.97 -8.56 -9.02
N ARG A 121 10.11 -8.45 -9.71
CA ARG A 121 10.15 -7.96 -11.09
C ARG A 121 9.39 -8.89 -12.01
N HIS A 122 8.47 -8.33 -12.80
CA HIS A 122 7.83 -9.01 -13.93
C HIS A 122 8.88 -9.30 -15.03
N GLY A 123 8.99 -10.55 -15.49
CA GLY A 123 10.05 -10.97 -16.43
C GLY A 123 10.10 -10.15 -17.74
N GLU A 124 8.93 -9.88 -18.33
CA GLU A 124 8.80 -9.11 -19.57
C GLU A 124 9.12 -7.60 -19.43
N SER A 125 9.24 -7.08 -18.20
CA SER A 125 9.47 -5.63 -17.97
C SER A 125 10.91 -5.17 -18.26
N VAL A 126 11.86 -6.09 -18.43
CA VAL A 126 13.27 -5.73 -18.63
C VAL A 126 13.58 -5.20 -20.02
N ARG A 127 12.74 -5.49 -21.02
CA ARG A 127 12.94 -5.05 -22.40
C ARG A 127 11.96 -3.95 -22.77
N PRO A 128 12.32 -3.02 -23.66
CA PRO A 128 11.35 -2.12 -24.26
C PRO A 128 10.15 -2.88 -24.83
N ASP A 129 8.95 -2.38 -24.53
CA ASP A 129 7.68 -2.83 -25.07
C ASP A 129 7.07 -1.72 -25.95
N GLN A 130 5.88 -1.96 -26.50
CA GLN A 130 5.18 -0.97 -27.33
C GLN A 130 4.49 0.13 -26.51
N SER A 131 4.66 0.13 -25.17
CA SER A 131 4.01 1.13 -24.30
C SER A 131 4.62 2.51 -24.46
N GLY A 132 5.92 2.60 -24.78
CA GLY A 132 6.67 3.86 -24.74
C GLY A 132 6.94 4.39 -23.31
N ARG A 133 6.67 3.59 -22.28
CA ARG A 133 6.99 3.92 -20.88
C ARG A 133 8.50 3.95 -20.67
N THR A 134 8.95 4.76 -19.70
CA THR A 134 10.35 4.76 -19.24
C THR A 134 10.72 3.37 -18.68
N PRO A 135 12.01 3.00 -18.68
CA PRO A 135 12.44 1.73 -18.09
C PRO A 135 12.01 1.57 -16.62
N SER A 136 12.06 2.64 -15.82
CA SER A 136 11.63 2.66 -14.42
C SER A 136 10.12 2.43 -14.28
N SER A 137 9.31 3.14 -15.07
CA SER A 137 7.86 2.98 -15.08
C SER A 137 7.43 1.58 -15.52
N ARG A 138 8.04 1.01 -16.56
CA ARG A 138 7.76 -0.37 -16.98
C ARG A 138 8.16 -1.40 -15.93
N LEU A 139 9.32 -1.26 -15.31
CA LEU A 139 9.77 -2.14 -14.21
C LEU A 139 8.79 -2.14 -13.04
N LEU A 140 8.50 -0.94 -12.53
CA LEU A 140 7.78 -0.80 -11.28
C LEU A 140 6.28 -1.05 -11.45
N GLN A 141 5.66 -0.47 -12.50
CA GLN A 141 4.22 -0.63 -12.71
C GLN A 141 3.86 -2.08 -12.96
N SER A 142 4.64 -2.82 -13.74
CA SER A 142 4.34 -4.23 -14.04
C SER A 142 4.52 -5.12 -12.82
N ALA A 143 5.53 -4.85 -11.99
CA ALA A 143 5.70 -5.52 -10.70
C ALA A 143 4.52 -5.21 -9.74
N PHE A 144 4.03 -3.96 -9.74
CA PHE A 144 2.86 -3.57 -8.95
C PHE A 144 1.58 -4.24 -9.43
N MET A 145 1.38 -4.35 -10.75
CA MET A 145 0.25 -5.08 -11.33
C MET A 145 0.26 -6.55 -10.89
N ASP A 146 1.38 -7.25 -11.08
CA ASP A 146 1.54 -8.64 -10.65
C ASP A 146 1.27 -8.81 -9.15
N PHE A 147 1.83 -7.92 -8.33
CA PHE A 147 1.67 -8.00 -6.88
C PHE A 147 0.21 -7.81 -6.45
N ALA A 148 -0.45 -6.80 -7.00
CA ALA A 148 -1.81 -6.42 -6.62
C ALA A 148 -2.86 -7.42 -7.11
N ASN A 149 -2.59 -8.07 -8.24
CA ASN A 149 -3.46 -9.08 -8.84
C ASN A 149 -3.55 -10.37 -8.01
N GLY A 150 -2.58 -10.64 -7.14
CA GLY A 150 -2.59 -11.82 -6.27
C GLY A 150 -2.43 -13.10 -7.08
N ASP A 151 -3.50 -13.91 -7.16
CA ASP A 151 -3.51 -15.16 -7.92
C ASP A 151 -3.70 -14.94 -9.42
N ASP A 152 -4.19 -13.75 -9.83
CA ASP A 152 -4.30 -13.37 -11.24
C ASP A 152 -2.92 -13.04 -11.82
N ARG A 153 -2.73 -13.31 -13.12
CA ARG A 153 -1.46 -13.07 -13.81
C ARG A 153 -1.58 -11.87 -14.73
N TYR A 154 -0.75 -10.86 -14.53
CA TYR A 154 -0.63 -9.77 -15.48
C TYR A 154 0.41 -10.13 -16.56
N SER A 155 0.21 -9.62 -17.78
CA SER A 155 1.17 -9.73 -18.87
C SER A 155 1.58 -8.35 -19.35
N ASN A 156 2.88 -8.07 -19.26
CA ASN A 156 3.48 -6.87 -19.81
C ASN A 156 3.65 -6.90 -21.34
N ALA A 157 3.31 -7.99 -22.02
CA ALA A 157 3.22 -8.03 -23.47
C ALA A 157 1.84 -7.58 -23.99
N THR A 158 0.76 -7.97 -23.31
CA THR A 158 -0.62 -7.78 -23.81
C THR A 158 -1.44 -6.70 -23.09
N ASP A 159 -0.95 -6.18 -21.96
CA ASP A 159 -1.65 -5.19 -21.12
C ASP A 159 -2.95 -5.75 -20.54
N GLN A 160 -2.90 -7.03 -20.18
CA GLN A 160 -4.05 -7.74 -19.64
C GLN A 160 -3.66 -8.56 -18.42
N SER A 161 -4.60 -8.64 -17.49
CA SER A 161 -4.62 -9.56 -16.37
C SER A 161 -5.53 -10.74 -16.73
N THR A 162 -5.11 -11.95 -16.39
CA THR A 162 -5.86 -13.18 -16.60
C THR A 162 -6.03 -13.93 -15.29
N ARG A 163 -7.22 -14.46 -15.06
CA ARG A 163 -7.54 -15.38 -13.96
C ARG A 163 -7.71 -16.79 -14.50
N ASP A 164 -7.55 -17.81 -13.67
CA ASP A 164 -7.67 -19.22 -14.10
C ASP A 164 -9.02 -19.51 -14.76
N GLU A 165 -10.10 -18.88 -14.26
CA GLU A 165 -11.45 -18.99 -14.79
C GLU A 165 -12.07 -17.61 -15.03
N GLY A 166 -12.01 -17.11 -16.27
CA GLY A 166 -12.71 -15.89 -16.65
C GLY A 166 -12.07 -15.13 -17.81
N PRO A 167 -12.73 -14.06 -18.27
CA PRO A 167 -12.17 -13.21 -19.30
C PRO A 167 -10.95 -12.46 -18.77
N ALA A 168 -10.02 -12.15 -19.69
CA ALA A 168 -8.98 -11.19 -19.44
C ALA A 168 -9.58 -9.81 -19.09
N TYR A 169 -8.90 -9.06 -18.24
CA TYR A 169 -9.29 -7.71 -17.86
C TYR A 169 -8.08 -6.78 -17.80
N ALA A 170 -8.35 -5.48 -17.81
CA ALA A 170 -7.33 -4.44 -17.83
C ALA A 170 -7.37 -3.60 -16.54
N GLY A 171 -6.20 -3.22 -16.04
CA GLY A 171 -6.06 -2.43 -14.81
C GLY A 171 -6.25 -3.21 -13.52
N LEU A 172 -6.38 -2.48 -12.41
CA LEU A 172 -6.62 -3.03 -11.08
C LEU A 172 -8.01 -2.67 -10.59
N TYR A 173 -8.67 -3.62 -9.94
CA TYR A 173 -9.90 -3.38 -9.18
C TYR A 173 -9.62 -2.54 -7.92
N PRO A 174 -10.65 -1.90 -7.34
CA PRO A 174 -10.49 -1.07 -6.14
C PRO A 174 -9.81 -1.78 -4.96
N ASP A 175 -10.16 -3.03 -4.70
CA ASP A 175 -9.60 -3.85 -3.63
C ASP A 175 -8.15 -4.29 -3.90
N GLN A 176 -7.80 -4.59 -5.15
CA GLN A 176 -6.43 -4.86 -5.57
C GLN A 176 -5.55 -3.61 -5.40
N PHE A 177 -6.08 -2.42 -5.71
CA PHE A 177 -5.36 -1.18 -5.44
C PHE A 177 -5.10 -0.97 -3.95
N ASP A 178 -6.10 -1.24 -3.10
CA ASP A 178 -5.92 -1.16 -1.64
C ASP A 178 -4.77 -2.09 -1.20
N VAL A 179 -4.75 -3.35 -1.65
CA VAL A 179 -3.64 -4.29 -1.36
C VAL A 179 -2.29 -3.69 -1.74
N LEU A 180 -2.18 -3.10 -2.93
CA LEU A 180 -0.94 -2.49 -3.40
C LEU A 180 -0.51 -1.30 -2.54
N ILE A 181 -1.39 -0.32 -2.37
CA ILE A 181 -1.02 0.93 -1.69
C ILE A 181 -0.77 0.69 -0.20
N GLU A 182 -1.49 -0.25 0.44
CA GLU A 182 -1.23 -0.67 1.82
C GLU A 182 0.15 -1.31 1.96
N ALA A 183 0.50 -2.24 1.07
CA ALA A 183 1.81 -2.90 1.10
C ALA A 183 2.97 -1.92 0.89
N VAL A 184 2.82 -0.97 -0.03
CA VAL A 184 3.82 0.05 -0.33
C VAL A 184 3.97 1.06 0.82
N THR A 185 2.87 1.44 1.46
CA THR A 185 2.88 2.52 2.47
C THR A 185 3.00 2.04 3.91
N ALA A 186 2.86 0.72 4.16
CA ALA A 186 2.69 0.14 5.49
C ALA A 186 1.56 0.80 6.32
N ARG A 187 0.55 1.32 5.64
CA ARG A 187 -0.64 1.95 6.23
C ARG A 187 -1.87 1.23 5.73
N LEU A 188 -2.93 1.22 6.52
CA LEU A 188 -4.23 0.80 6.01
C LEU A 188 -4.79 1.88 5.08
N TRP A 189 -5.54 1.46 4.07
CA TRP A 189 -6.21 2.34 3.11
C TRP A 189 -7.61 1.84 2.84
N ASP A 190 -8.57 2.74 2.82
CA ASP A 190 -9.95 2.41 2.51
C ASP A 190 -10.36 3.14 1.23
N THR A 191 -10.75 2.36 0.22
CA THR A 191 -11.37 2.90 -0.99
C THR A 191 -12.88 3.01 -0.81
N LEU A 192 -13.38 4.24 -0.83
CA LEU A 192 -14.81 4.56 -0.83
C LEU A 192 -15.31 4.63 -2.26
N GLU A 193 -16.36 3.85 -2.57
CA GLU A 193 -17.15 4.05 -3.78
C GLU A 193 -18.02 5.30 -3.64
N VAL A 194 -18.00 6.13 -4.69
CA VAL A 194 -18.68 7.42 -4.71
C VAL A 194 -19.86 7.37 -5.67
N GLY A 195 -21.05 7.57 -5.11
CA GLY A 195 -22.32 7.74 -5.81
C GLY A 195 -22.95 9.10 -5.51
N SER A 196 -24.16 9.32 -6.01
CA SER A 196 -24.89 10.58 -5.81
C SER A 196 -25.11 10.93 -4.33
N GLY A 197 -25.33 9.92 -3.49
CA GLY A 197 -25.65 10.11 -2.06
C GLY A 197 -24.47 10.52 -1.16
N ASN A 198 -23.22 10.31 -1.59
CA ASN A 198 -22.03 10.57 -0.76
C ASN A 198 -20.95 11.40 -1.49
N CYS A 199 -21.22 11.88 -2.71
CA CYS A 199 -20.24 12.64 -3.51
C CYS A 199 -19.77 13.93 -2.82
N ALA A 200 -20.67 14.68 -2.20
CA ALA A 200 -20.33 15.90 -1.50
C ALA A 200 -19.36 15.64 -0.33
N ASP A 201 -19.61 14.59 0.45
CA ASP A 201 -18.76 14.19 1.58
C ASP A 201 -17.40 13.68 1.09
N ALA A 202 -17.37 12.87 0.04
CA ALA A 202 -16.12 12.40 -0.57
C ALA A 202 -15.24 13.57 -1.04
N VAL A 203 -15.84 14.57 -1.71
CA VAL A 203 -15.14 15.80 -2.12
C VAL A 203 -14.61 16.59 -0.90
N ALA A 204 -15.39 16.68 0.17
CA ALA A 204 -14.96 17.34 1.40
C ALA A 204 -13.79 16.59 2.09
N LEU A 205 -13.80 15.26 2.06
CA LEU A 205 -12.70 14.43 2.57
C LEU A 205 -11.42 14.64 1.77
N ILE A 206 -11.50 14.65 0.44
CA ILE A 206 -10.36 14.95 -0.45
C ILE A 206 -9.82 16.35 -0.13
N ALA A 207 -10.71 17.34 0.02
CA ALA A 207 -10.30 18.71 0.30
C ALA A 207 -9.58 18.83 1.65
N ARG A 208 -10.09 18.16 2.67
CA ARG A 208 -9.49 18.12 4.01
C ARG A 208 -8.14 17.39 4.03
N ALA A 209 -7.99 16.31 3.28
CA ALA A 209 -6.72 15.59 3.18
C ALA A 209 -5.67 16.44 2.45
N THR A 210 -6.04 17.01 1.29
CA THR A 210 -5.13 17.85 0.50
C THR A 210 -4.73 19.14 1.21
N SER A 211 -5.58 19.72 2.07
CA SER A 211 -5.20 20.88 2.89
C SER A 211 -4.13 20.56 3.94
N ARG A 212 -3.97 19.28 4.32
CA ARG A 212 -2.85 18.79 5.16
C ARG A 212 -1.61 18.41 4.33
N GLY A 213 -1.61 18.70 3.04
CA GLY A 213 -0.55 18.32 2.11
C GLY A 213 -0.52 16.83 1.78
N GLU A 214 -1.59 16.10 2.07
CA GLU A 214 -1.74 14.71 1.62
C GLU A 214 -2.08 14.67 0.12
N HIS A 215 -1.67 13.60 -0.53
CA HIS A 215 -2.00 13.35 -1.93
C HIS A 215 -2.98 12.19 -1.97
N VAL A 216 -4.13 12.41 -2.61
CA VAL A 216 -5.28 11.50 -2.51
C VAL A 216 -5.50 10.80 -3.85
N PRO A 217 -5.30 9.47 -3.94
CA PRO A 217 -5.68 8.72 -5.12
C PRO A 217 -7.20 8.73 -5.30
N VAL A 218 -7.64 9.01 -6.52
CA VAL A 218 -9.06 9.00 -6.90
C VAL A 218 -9.22 8.31 -8.24
N SER A 219 -10.40 7.75 -8.50
CA SER A 219 -10.77 7.33 -9.85
C SER A 219 -11.88 8.21 -10.40
N LEU A 220 -11.63 8.76 -11.58
CA LEU A 220 -12.63 9.50 -12.35
C LEU A 220 -13.12 8.64 -13.51
N ARG A 221 -14.43 8.69 -13.77
CA ARG A 221 -15.03 8.13 -14.99
C ARG A 221 -14.44 8.86 -16.19
N LYS A 222 -13.93 8.09 -17.14
CA LYS A 222 -13.45 8.54 -18.44
C LYS A 222 -14.04 7.58 -19.48
N GLU A 223 -15.00 8.08 -20.25
CA GLU A 223 -15.77 7.27 -21.20
C GLU A 223 -16.43 6.06 -20.51
N LYS A 224 -16.00 4.83 -20.85
CA LYS A 224 -16.53 3.57 -20.33
C LYS A 224 -15.66 2.95 -19.23
N MET A 225 -14.58 3.61 -18.82
CA MET A 225 -13.63 3.06 -17.85
C MET A 225 -13.39 4.03 -16.68
N MET A 226 -12.92 3.47 -15.57
CA MET A 226 -12.41 4.25 -14.45
C MET A 226 -10.93 4.53 -14.68
N HIS A 227 -10.53 5.79 -14.59
CA HIS A 227 -9.15 6.23 -14.71
C HIS A 227 -8.64 6.74 -13.37
N ARG A 228 -7.58 6.14 -12.84
CA ARG A 228 -7.02 6.50 -11.54
C ARG A 228 -5.98 7.61 -11.70
N LEU A 229 -6.04 8.59 -10.81
CA LEU A 229 -5.18 9.78 -10.78
C LEU A 229 -4.97 10.25 -9.34
N LEU A 230 -4.10 11.23 -9.17
CA LEU A 230 -3.74 11.76 -7.86
C LEU A 230 -4.21 13.20 -7.70
N VAL A 231 -4.97 13.50 -6.64
CA VAL A 231 -5.28 14.88 -6.27
C VAL A 231 -4.17 15.40 -5.35
N GLU A 232 -3.45 16.43 -5.78
CA GLU A 232 -2.36 17.05 -5.00
C GLU A 232 -2.88 18.20 -4.13
N ARG A 233 -3.87 18.93 -4.64
CA ARG A 233 -4.43 20.12 -3.99
C ARG A 233 -5.89 20.30 -4.39
N SER A 234 -6.66 20.90 -3.49
CA SER A 234 -7.99 21.42 -3.79
C SER A 234 -8.07 22.91 -3.48
N ASP A 235 -8.93 23.61 -4.19
CA ASP A 235 -9.41 24.94 -3.83
C ASP A 235 -10.95 24.97 -3.93
N ALA A 236 -11.57 26.12 -3.62
CA ALA A 236 -13.02 26.25 -3.62
C ALA A 236 -13.69 25.96 -4.97
N SER A 237 -12.94 26.10 -6.08
CA SER A 237 -13.45 26.00 -7.44
C SER A 237 -12.93 24.78 -8.21
N SER A 238 -11.82 24.17 -7.78
CA SER A 238 -11.14 23.14 -8.57
C SER A 238 -10.33 22.13 -7.74
N MET A 239 -10.21 20.93 -8.31
CA MET A 239 -9.25 19.92 -7.93
C MET A 239 -8.01 20.02 -8.84
N HIS A 240 -6.83 20.05 -8.24
CA HIS A 240 -5.55 20.02 -8.96
C HIS A 240 -5.06 18.59 -8.95
N CYS A 241 -5.13 17.97 -10.11
CA CYS A 241 -4.87 16.56 -10.30
C CYS A 241 -3.60 16.35 -11.13
N VAL A 242 -2.90 15.25 -10.85
CA VAL A 242 -1.85 14.72 -11.70
C VAL A 242 -2.35 13.40 -12.26
N ASP A 243 -2.51 13.41 -13.58
CA ASP A 243 -2.85 12.24 -14.36
C ASP A 243 -1.57 11.41 -14.60
N PRO A 244 -1.55 10.11 -14.28
CA PRO A 244 -0.42 9.23 -14.55
C PRO A 244 -0.09 9.02 -16.03
N VAL A 245 -0.75 9.71 -16.97
CA VAL A 245 -0.27 9.90 -18.37
C VAL A 245 0.67 11.10 -18.53
N GLY A 246 1.14 11.66 -17.43
CA GLY A 246 2.09 12.78 -17.38
C GLY A 246 1.48 14.16 -17.56
N VAL A 247 0.20 14.33 -17.19
CA VAL A 247 -0.53 15.61 -17.36
C VAL A 247 -0.98 16.12 -16.00
N ARG A 248 -0.57 17.35 -15.65
CA ARG A 248 -1.18 18.10 -14.54
C ARG A 248 -2.41 18.84 -15.08
N GLN A 249 -3.55 18.65 -14.43
CA GLN A 249 -4.81 19.24 -14.84
C GLN A 249 -5.54 19.88 -13.66
N ARG A 250 -6.26 20.96 -13.95
CA ARG A 250 -7.19 21.61 -13.03
C ARG A 250 -8.60 21.24 -13.45
N VAL A 251 -9.30 20.47 -12.62
CA VAL A 251 -10.67 20.00 -12.88
C VAL A 251 -11.63 20.82 -12.03
N PRO A 252 -12.62 21.53 -12.61
CA PRO A 252 -13.64 22.22 -11.84
C PRO A 252 -14.35 21.27 -10.87
N VAL A 253 -14.67 21.72 -9.64
CA VAL A 253 -15.27 20.84 -8.61
C VAL A 253 -16.58 20.18 -9.09
N GLU A 254 -17.42 20.91 -9.84
CA GLU A 254 -18.66 20.34 -10.39
C GLU A 254 -18.40 19.23 -11.41
N GLU A 255 -17.43 19.41 -12.30
CA GLU A 255 -17.02 18.37 -13.25
C GLU A 255 -16.38 17.17 -12.51
N PHE A 256 -15.58 17.45 -11.49
CA PHE A 256 -14.96 16.42 -10.67
C PHE A 256 -16.03 15.57 -9.97
N ARG A 257 -17.06 16.20 -9.40
CA ARG A 257 -18.19 15.53 -8.73
C ARG A 257 -18.92 14.56 -9.65
N THR A 258 -19.21 14.96 -10.90
CA THR A 258 -19.93 14.09 -11.84
C THR A 258 -19.09 12.90 -12.31
N ARG A 259 -17.76 13.02 -12.27
CA ARG A 259 -16.83 11.99 -12.72
C ARG A 259 -16.32 11.11 -11.59
N LEU A 260 -16.30 11.57 -10.34
CA LEU A 260 -15.73 10.85 -9.21
C LEU A 260 -16.49 9.53 -8.98
N GLY A 261 -15.78 8.41 -9.04
CA GLY A 261 -16.35 7.10 -8.73
C GLY A 261 -15.67 6.39 -7.56
N PHE A 262 -14.39 6.68 -7.29
CA PHE A 262 -13.69 6.13 -6.11
C PHE A 262 -12.75 7.16 -5.51
N VAL A 263 -12.61 7.14 -4.19
CA VAL A 263 -11.57 7.86 -3.44
C VAL A 263 -10.88 6.89 -2.49
N SER A 264 -9.55 6.86 -2.52
CA SER A 264 -8.75 6.04 -1.59
C SER A 264 -8.13 6.95 -0.54
N LEU A 265 -8.42 6.69 0.73
CA LEU A 265 -7.91 7.46 1.86
C LEU A 265 -7.15 6.54 2.82
N PRO A 266 -6.09 7.01 3.48
CA PRO A 266 -5.45 6.22 4.52
C PRO A 266 -6.45 5.97 5.68
N GLY A 267 -6.55 4.71 6.10
CA GLY A 267 -7.41 4.24 7.18
C GLY A 267 -7.11 4.97 8.49
N GLY A 268 -8.17 5.24 9.25
CA GLY A 268 -8.13 6.13 10.43
C GLY A 268 -8.47 7.60 10.15
N SER A 269 -8.74 7.95 8.89
CA SER A 269 -9.27 9.28 8.51
C SER A 269 -10.80 9.36 8.56
N SER A 270 -11.51 8.22 8.63
CA SER A 270 -12.89 8.21 9.05
C SER A 270 -12.93 8.39 10.58
N GLU A 271 -13.38 9.54 11.06
CA GLU A 271 -13.82 9.68 12.46
C GLU A 271 -15.00 8.74 12.76
N ALA A 272 -15.67 8.23 11.71
CA ALA A 272 -16.48 7.04 11.84
C ALA A 272 -15.55 5.85 12.12
N GLY A 273 -15.67 5.24 13.30
CA GLY A 273 -14.99 3.99 13.64
C GLY A 273 -15.23 2.89 12.59
N PRO A 274 -14.72 1.66 12.80
CA PRO A 274 -14.88 0.56 11.84
C PRO A 274 -16.32 0.49 11.35
N SER A 275 -16.53 0.81 10.08
CA SER A 275 -17.86 0.97 9.51
C SER A 275 -18.40 -0.43 9.23
N LEU A 276 -19.21 -0.94 10.17
CA LEU A 276 -19.99 -2.16 9.98
C LEU A 276 -21.19 -1.79 9.09
N PHE A 277 -21.10 -2.06 7.80
CA PHE A 277 -22.25 -1.96 6.91
C PHE A 277 -23.16 -3.17 7.17
N VAL A 278 -24.23 -2.96 7.94
CA VAL A 278 -25.34 -3.93 8.05
C VAL A 278 -26.52 -3.37 7.28
N THR A 279 -26.81 -3.96 6.14
CA THR A 279 -28.04 -3.73 5.38
C THR A 279 -29.22 -4.32 6.14
N ALA A 280 -30.26 -3.52 6.40
CA ALA A 280 -31.45 -3.98 7.10
C ALA A 280 -32.15 -5.08 6.28
N GLY A 281 -32.10 -6.33 6.75
CA GLY A 281 -32.73 -7.49 6.12
C GLY A 281 -31.83 -8.72 5.98
N GLU A 282 -30.52 -8.59 6.19
CA GLU A 282 -29.57 -9.70 6.08
C GLU A 282 -29.19 -10.28 7.46
N THR A 283 -29.21 -11.61 7.57
CA THR A 283 -28.85 -12.36 8.80
C THR A 283 -27.34 -12.57 8.96
N GLU A 284 -26.54 -12.10 8.00
CA GLU A 284 -25.08 -12.23 7.98
C GLU A 284 -24.44 -10.87 7.68
N ALA A 285 -23.44 -10.50 8.49
CA ALA A 285 -22.61 -9.33 8.25
C ALA A 285 -21.16 -9.78 8.03
N TRP A 286 -20.52 -9.23 7.01
CA TRP A 286 -19.12 -9.52 6.68
C TRP A 286 -18.23 -8.39 7.21
N VAL A 287 -17.28 -8.74 8.06
CA VAL A 287 -16.32 -7.78 8.64
C VAL A 287 -14.93 -8.06 8.07
N ARG A 288 -14.35 -7.08 7.38
CA ARG A 288 -12.94 -7.14 6.99
C ARG A 288 -12.11 -6.71 8.20
N LEU A 289 -11.46 -7.67 8.87
CA LEU A 289 -10.51 -7.36 9.92
C LEU A 289 -9.13 -7.12 9.29
N LYS A 290 -8.72 -5.85 9.26
CA LYS A 290 -7.37 -5.47 8.85
C LYS A 290 -6.47 -5.45 10.10
N THR A 291 -5.66 -6.48 10.29
CA THR A 291 -4.60 -6.49 11.31
C THR A 291 -3.28 -6.10 10.65
N LEU A 292 -2.74 -4.94 11.01
CA LEU A 292 -1.31 -4.67 10.81
C LEU A 292 -0.54 -5.52 11.80
N GLN A 293 0.42 -6.32 11.34
CA GLN A 293 1.44 -6.86 12.24
C GLN A 293 2.23 -5.66 12.78
N PRO A 294 2.25 -5.40 14.09
CA PRO A 294 3.13 -4.37 14.62
C PRO A 294 4.57 -4.78 14.31
N ALA A 295 5.35 -3.88 13.72
CA ALA A 295 6.79 -4.02 13.70
C ALA A 295 7.26 -4.09 15.16
N LEU A 296 7.82 -5.23 15.58
CA LEU A 296 8.43 -5.33 16.89
C LEU A 296 9.65 -4.41 16.90
N PRO A 297 9.84 -3.55 17.92
CA PRO A 297 11.05 -2.77 18.03
C PRO A 297 12.24 -3.72 18.20
N ASP A 298 13.35 -3.44 17.52
CA ASP A 298 14.58 -4.24 17.61
C ASP A 298 15.14 -4.29 19.05
N PHE A 299 14.73 -3.35 19.90
CA PHE A 299 15.20 -3.18 21.27
C PHE A 299 14.06 -2.87 22.25
N CYS A 300 14.15 -3.40 23.47
CA CYS A 300 13.24 -3.04 24.56
C CYS A 300 13.47 -1.59 25.01
N PRO A 301 12.45 -0.71 25.03
CA PRO A 301 12.61 0.70 25.41
C PRO A 301 13.07 0.93 26.85
N GLY A 302 12.87 -0.05 27.75
CA GLY A 302 13.22 0.05 29.16
C GLY A 302 14.66 -0.37 29.49
N CYS A 303 15.27 -1.24 28.70
CA CYS A 303 16.59 -1.80 29.03
C CYS A 303 17.62 -1.75 27.88
N GLY A 304 17.21 -1.41 26.65
CA GLY A 304 18.13 -1.31 25.50
C GLY A 304 18.69 -2.65 25.02
N GLU A 305 18.20 -3.79 25.53
CA GLU A 305 18.64 -5.11 25.07
C GLU A 305 17.97 -5.48 23.73
N PRO A 306 18.69 -6.18 22.83
CA PRO A 306 18.11 -6.73 21.60
C PRO A 306 16.95 -7.65 21.95
N ALA A 307 15.86 -7.58 21.19
CA ALA A 307 14.76 -8.54 21.32
C ALA A 307 15.28 -9.95 20.97
N ALA A 308 15.69 -10.72 21.98
CA ALA A 308 16.17 -12.07 21.78
C ALA A 308 15.05 -12.92 21.15
N SER A 309 15.40 -13.63 20.09
CA SER A 309 14.56 -14.58 19.38
C SER A 309 14.15 -15.74 20.30
N ALA A 310 13.06 -15.54 21.05
CA ALA A 310 12.37 -16.59 21.79
C ALA A 310 10.86 -16.31 21.71
N LEU A 311 10.27 -16.55 20.54
CA LEU A 311 8.83 -16.70 20.41
C LEU A 311 8.51 -18.18 20.69
N GLU A 312 8.43 -18.57 21.96
CA GLU A 312 7.79 -19.83 22.34
C GLU A 312 6.29 -19.55 22.46
N VAL A 313 5.53 -19.86 21.41
CA VAL A 313 4.07 -19.74 21.42
C VAL A 313 3.53 -20.90 22.26
N SER A 314 3.42 -20.67 23.56
CA SER A 314 2.61 -21.49 24.45
C SER A 314 1.13 -21.31 24.07
N HIS A 315 0.49 -22.39 23.61
CA HIS A 315 -0.95 -22.44 23.39
C HIS A 315 -1.68 -22.47 24.73
N SER A 316 -1.83 -21.32 25.39
CA SER A 316 -2.87 -21.12 26.40
C SER A 316 -3.06 -19.63 26.73
N PHE A 317 -4.30 -19.16 26.56
CA PHE A 317 -4.88 -17.91 27.06
C PHE A 317 -4.30 -16.58 26.56
N GLY A 318 -5.13 -15.88 25.75
CA GLY A 318 -4.93 -14.50 25.36
C GLY A 318 -5.01 -13.54 26.55
N SER A 319 -3.85 -13.25 27.11
CA SER A 319 -3.51 -11.95 27.67
C SER A 319 -2.17 -11.61 27.02
N LEU A 320 -2.06 -10.45 26.37
CA LEU A 320 -0.79 -9.99 25.84
C LEU A 320 0.12 -9.65 27.04
N PHE A 321 0.85 -10.64 27.54
CA PHE A 321 1.99 -10.40 28.40
C PHE A 321 3.18 -10.11 27.50
N VAL A 322 3.59 -8.84 27.45
CA VAL A 322 4.99 -8.54 27.09
C VAL A 322 5.82 -9.21 28.17
N PRO A 323 6.65 -10.22 27.87
CA PRO A 323 7.55 -10.76 28.88
C PRO A 323 8.39 -9.58 29.36
N ALA A 324 8.31 -9.29 30.67
CA ALA A 324 9.25 -8.38 31.26
C ALA A 324 10.65 -8.95 30.96
N CYS A 325 11.49 -8.16 30.27
CA CYS A 325 12.93 -8.31 30.39
C CYS A 325 13.23 -8.56 31.87
N GLY A 326 14.05 -9.57 32.19
CA GLY A 326 14.26 -10.08 33.55
C GLY A 326 14.68 -9.05 34.61
N GLY A 327 14.90 -7.78 34.24
CA GLY A 327 15.20 -6.66 35.14
C GLY A 327 14.07 -5.63 35.41
N CYS A 328 12.93 -5.63 34.72
CA CYS A 328 11.91 -4.57 34.88
C CYS A 328 10.74 -4.99 35.79
N ASN A 329 10.70 -4.47 37.02
CA ASN A 329 9.71 -4.86 38.03
C ASN A 329 8.46 -3.94 38.05
N LYS A 330 7.29 -4.58 37.99
CA LYS A 330 5.89 -4.21 38.29
C LYS A 330 5.52 -2.75 38.63
N SER A 331 4.55 -2.21 37.87
CA SER A 331 3.42 -1.45 38.43
C SER A 331 2.11 -1.78 37.69
N ARG A 332 1.03 -1.99 38.46
CA ARG A 332 -0.34 -2.28 38.00
C ARG A 332 -1.05 -0.97 37.64
N ILE A 333 -1.68 -0.90 36.48
CA ILE A 333 -2.72 0.11 36.18
C ILE A 333 -4.01 -0.65 35.85
N GLY A 334 -5.05 -0.40 36.64
CA GLY A 334 -6.39 -0.95 36.46
C GLY A 334 -7.32 0.01 35.74
N GLY A 335 -8.14 -0.53 34.84
CA GLY A 335 -9.23 0.16 34.15
C GLY A 335 -9.84 -0.75 33.10
N ILE A 336 -11.03 -1.30 33.35
CA ILE A 336 -11.75 -2.20 32.44
C ILE A 336 -12.56 -1.33 31.46
N LEU A 337 -12.09 -1.25 30.21
CA LEU A 337 -12.89 -0.94 29.03
C LEU A 337 -12.94 -2.23 28.19
N SER A 338 -14.10 -2.86 28.10
CA SER A 338 -14.27 -4.09 27.31
C SER A 338 -14.42 -3.74 25.83
N ALA A 339 -13.30 -3.61 25.11
CA ALA A 339 -13.25 -3.68 23.66
C ALA A 339 -12.75 -5.08 23.25
N PHE A 340 -13.49 -5.76 22.37
CA PHE A 340 -13.07 -7.07 21.83
C PHE A 340 -12.10 -6.84 20.68
N PHE A 341 -10.85 -7.30 20.86
CA PHE A 341 -9.87 -7.38 19.77
C PHE A 341 -9.70 -8.84 19.38
N VAL A 342 -10.05 -9.19 18.14
CA VAL A 342 -9.66 -10.47 17.54
C VAL A 342 -8.31 -10.24 16.87
N GLN A 343 -7.24 -10.73 17.48
CA GLN A 343 -5.91 -10.69 16.89
C GLN A 343 -5.76 -11.92 15.98
N ALA A 344 -6.04 -11.77 14.68
CA ALA A 344 -5.71 -12.77 13.70
C ALA A 344 -4.22 -12.63 13.30
N PRO A 345 -3.45 -13.72 13.22
CA PRO A 345 -2.03 -13.69 12.87
C PRO A 345 -1.76 -13.23 11.43
N THR A 346 -2.80 -13.15 10.58
CA THR A 346 -2.78 -12.69 9.19
C THR A 346 -4.09 -11.96 8.82
N PRO A 347 -4.08 -11.08 7.80
CA PRO A 347 -5.31 -10.44 7.29
C PRO A 347 -6.30 -11.48 6.77
N GLY A 348 -7.60 -11.29 7.01
CA GLY A 348 -8.64 -12.20 6.54
C GLY A 348 -10.06 -11.63 6.60
N ILE A 349 -10.97 -12.26 5.86
CA ILE A 349 -12.41 -11.96 5.92
C ILE A 349 -13.00 -12.72 7.10
N VAL A 350 -13.69 -12.02 7.99
CA VAL A 350 -14.37 -12.60 9.14
C VAL A 350 -15.88 -12.45 8.97
N ALA A 351 -16.58 -13.56 8.78
CA ALA A 351 -18.03 -13.60 8.85
C ALA A 351 -18.44 -13.57 10.32
N VAL A 352 -19.39 -12.71 10.66
CA VAL A 352 -20.00 -12.67 11.99
C VAL A 352 -21.48 -12.98 11.84
N ARG A 353 -21.90 -14.15 12.31
CA ARG A 353 -23.31 -14.58 12.26
C ARG A 353 -23.92 -14.60 13.65
N ARG A 354 -25.14 -14.05 13.77
CA ARG A 354 -25.98 -14.22 14.97
C ARG A 354 -26.73 -15.53 14.84
N ALA A 355 -26.38 -16.52 15.66
CA ALA A 355 -26.76 -17.89 15.39
C ALA A 355 -28.05 -18.39 16.08
N SER A 356 -28.56 -17.75 17.13
CA SER A 356 -29.96 -17.89 17.60
C SER A 356 -30.26 -16.92 18.75
N ASP A 357 -31.54 -16.79 19.11
CA ASP A 357 -31.97 -15.98 20.25
C ASP A 357 -31.85 -16.70 21.61
N ASN A 358 -31.44 -17.98 21.66
CA ASN A 358 -31.30 -18.68 22.94
C ASN A 358 -30.43 -19.97 22.89
N PRO A 359 -29.22 -19.99 23.49
CA PRO A 359 -28.49 -18.85 24.05
C PRO A 359 -27.87 -17.99 22.93
N PRO A 360 -27.71 -16.67 23.12
CA PRO A 360 -27.11 -15.82 22.09
C PRO A 360 -25.62 -16.15 21.97
N PHE A 361 -25.21 -16.72 20.84
CA PHE A 361 -23.80 -16.85 20.47
C PHE A 361 -23.49 -16.15 19.16
N LEU A 362 -22.24 -15.68 19.09
CA LEU A 362 -21.64 -15.06 17.92
C LEU A 362 -20.79 -16.12 17.24
N GLU A 363 -21.10 -16.46 15.99
CA GLU A 363 -20.24 -17.30 15.17
C GLU A 363 -19.26 -16.40 14.41
N ILE A 364 -17.96 -16.66 14.55
CA ILE A 364 -16.89 -15.92 13.89
C ILE A 364 -16.19 -16.88 12.94
N THR A 365 -16.42 -16.72 11.63
CA THR A 365 -15.80 -17.56 10.60
C THR A 365 -14.72 -16.76 9.88
N ALA A 366 -13.44 -17.08 10.12
CA ALA A 366 -12.35 -16.51 9.34
C ALA A 366 -12.07 -17.37 8.10
N ARG A 367 -12.20 -16.81 6.89
CA ARG A 367 -11.74 -17.46 5.66
C ARG A 367 -10.37 -16.91 5.27
N HIS A 368 -9.40 -17.82 5.16
CA HIS A 368 -8.09 -17.56 4.56
C HIS A 368 -7.93 -18.45 3.33
N PRO A 369 -7.43 -17.96 2.18
CA PRO A 369 -7.32 -18.73 0.93
C PRO A 369 -6.32 -19.92 0.97
N ARG A 370 -5.75 -20.25 2.14
CA ARG A 370 -4.71 -21.31 2.28
C ARG A 370 -4.86 -22.20 3.52
N TRP A 371 -5.89 -22.03 4.35
CA TRP A 371 -6.07 -22.81 5.57
C TRP A 371 -7.55 -23.16 5.81
N LEU A 372 -7.79 -24.32 6.42
CA LEU A 372 -9.09 -24.80 6.87
C LEU A 372 -9.82 -23.76 7.74
N THR A 373 -11.13 -23.63 7.50
CA THR A 373 -12.08 -22.87 8.32
C THR A 373 -11.86 -23.16 9.81
N GLN A 374 -11.61 -22.14 10.63
CA GLN A 374 -11.60 -22.28 12.09
C GLN A 374 -12.91 -21.76 12.66
N LEU A 375 -13.61 -22.59 13.43
CA LEU A 375 -14.83 -22.24 14.12
C LEU A 375 -14.51 -21.84 15.56
N TRP A 376 -15.09 -20.73 16.01
CA TRP A 376 -14.94 -20.23 17.38
C TRP A 376 -16.31 -20.06 18.02
N ARG A 377 -16.50 -20.64 19.20
CA ARG A 377 -17.74 -20.56 19.99
C ARG A 377 -17.54 -19.61 21.16
N LEU A 378 -18.39 -18.60 21.29
CA LEU A 378 -18.45 -17.77 22.49
C LEU A 378 -19.30 -18.44 23.57
N ASN A 379 -18.72 -18.72 24.74
CA ASN A 379 -19.41 -19.31 25.87
C ASN A 379 -19.58 -18.26 27.00
N ARG A 380 -20.83 -18.03 27.43
CA ARG A 380 -21.16 -17.10 28.52
C ARG A 380 -21.53 -17.90 29.77
N GLY A 381 -20.54 -18.14 30.63
CA GLY A 381 -20.72 -18.73 31.97
C GLY A 381 -20.63 -17.67 33.08
N SER A 382 -21.03 -18.05 34.30
CA SER A 382 -21.11 -17.24 35.52
C SER A 382 -19.80 -16.53 35.90
N GLY A 383 -19.51 -15.42 35.21
CA GLY A 383 -18.43 -14.49 35.52
C GLY A 383 -17.24 -14.46 34.56
N ARG A 384 -17.24 -15.25 33.48
CA ARG A 384 -16.19 -15.16 32.43
C ARG A 384 -16.76 -15.43 31.03
N ASN A 385 -16.45 -14.52 30.10
CA ASN A 385 -16.64 -14.75 28.67
C ASN A 385 -15.36 -15.35 28.11
N TYR A 386 -15.44 -16.47 27.38
CA TYR A 386 -14.28 -17.03 26.68
C TYR A 386 -14.67 -17.59 25.31
N LEU A 387 -13.70 -17.61 24.40
CA LEU A 387 -13.82 -18.21 23.06
C LEU A 387 -13.24 -19.63 23.12
N GLU A 388 -14.03 -20.61 22.71
CA GLU A 388 -13.64 -22.01 22.61
C GLU A 388 -13.47 -22.37 21.13
N ARG A 389 -12.35 -23.01 20.77
CA ARG A 389 -12.09 -23.46 19.40
C ARG A 389 -12.84 -24.77 19.15
N TRP A 390 -13.62 -24.83 18.08
CA TRP A 390 -14.38 -26.01 17.64
C TRP A 390 -13.76 -26.63 16.39
#